data_AF-A0A924WPY1-F1
#
_entry.id   AF-A0A924WPY1-F1
#
_cell.length_a   1.000
_cell.length_b   1.000
_cell.length_c   1.000
_cell.angle_alpha   90.00
_cell.angle_beta   90.00
_cell.angle_gamma   90.00
#
_symmetry.space_group_name_H-M   'P 1'
#
loop_
_entity.id
_entity.type
_entity.pdbx_description
1 polymer ?
#
loop_
_entity_poly.entity_id
_entity_poly.type
_entity_poly.pdbx_seq_one_letter_code
_entity_poly.pdbx_strand_id
1 'polypeptide(L)'
;MSRRRNALPRATAVALLSVVMVGCGTPDPERAAREKENVQRTERAAARLYKRPYETIWTALLASAAERKLNVVEADAKTGVLELRHGVSATSVGERIDIRVSRTVDAAVRVEIRSRPLLSLSSPPDWQRLLFGDLEQKVAPRRDP
;
A
#
# COMPACT_ATOMS: atom_id res chain seq x y z
N MET A 1 -13.49 -55.13 -30.26
CA MET A 1 -12.43 -54.53 -29.41
C MET A 1 -11.29 -54.04 -30.30
N SER A 2 -10.66 -52.92 -29.91
CA SER A 2 -9.45 -52.30 -30.49
C SER A 2 -9.56 -51.35 -31.70
N ARG A 3 -9.72 -50.07 -31.32
CA ARG A 3 -8.93 -48.88 -31.69
C ARG A 3 -8.98 -48.33 -33.13
N ARG A 4 -9.82 -47.29 -33.24
CA ARG A 4 -9.70 -46.12 -34.12
C ARG A 4 -8.26 -45.57 -34.18
N ARG A 5 -7.83 -45.17 -35.37
CA ARG A 5 -6.99 -43.98 -35.58
C ARG A 5 -7.50 -43.25 -36.82
N ASN A 6 -8.15 -42.11 -36.57
CA ASN A 6 -8.65 -41.19 -37.58
C ASN A 6 -7.47 -40.48 -38.24
N ALA A 7 -7.41 -40.51 -39.58
CA ALA A 7 -6.60 -39.62 -40.38
C ALA A 7 -7.39 -38.33 -40.63
N LEU A 8 -6.80 -37.18 -40.30
CA LEU A 8 -7.30 -35.85 -40.67
C LEU A 8 -6.39 -35.29 -41.75
N PRO A 9 -6.90 -34.99 -42.95
CA PRO A 9 -6.26 -34.00 -43.81
C PRO A 9 -7.12 -32.74 -43.94
N ARG A 10 -6.43 -31.61 -43.77
CA ARG A 10 -6.62 -30.34 -44.47
C ARG A 10 -7.99 -29.67 -44.32
N ALA A 11 -8.04 -28.69 -43.41
CA ALA A 11 -8.93 -27.54 -43.55
C ALA A 11 -8.08 -26.26 -43.49
N THR A 12 -7.87 -25.73 -44.68
CA THR A 12 -7.54 -24.36 -45.08
C THR A 12 -7.78 -23.28 -44.04
N ALA A 13 -6.73 -22.50 -43.80
CA ALA A 13 -6.78 -21.20 -43.14
C ALA A 13 -7.70 -20.25 -43.92
N VAL A 14 -8.68 -19.66 -43.24
CA VAL A 14 -9.41 -18.48 -43.70
C VAL A 14 -9.21 -17.40 -42.65
N ALA A 15 -8.46 -16.38 -43.04
CA ALA A 15 -8.30 -15.14 -42.30
C ALA A 15 -9.60 -14.33 -42.37
N LEU A 16 -10.07 -13.85 -41.22
CA LEU A 16 -11.01 -12.74 -41.14
C LEU A 16 -10.41 -11.72 -40.17
N LEU A 17 -9.69 -10.76 -40.76
CA LEU A 17 -9.20 -9.57 -40.08
C LEU A 17 -10.40 -8.66 -39.82
N SER A 18 -10.93 -8.71 -38.60
CA SER A 18 -11.90 -7.73 -38.11
C SER A 18 -11.14 -6.46 -37.73
N VAL A 19 -11.10 -5.46 -38.62
CA VAL A 19 -10.65 -4.11 -38.28
C VAL A 19 -11.70 -3.48 -37.36
N VAL A 20 -11.47 -3.59 -36.05
CA VAL A 20 -12.21 -2.81 -35.06
C VAL A 20 -11.53 -1.45 -34.99
N MET A 21 -12.08 -0.45 -35.69
CA MET A 21 -11.79 0.96 -35.38
C MET A 21 -12.45 1.31 -34.04
N VAL A 22 -11.85 0.87 -32.94
CA VAL A 22 -11.99 1.58 -31.67
C VAL A 22 -11.04 2.75 -31.77
N GLY A 23 -11.56 3.97 -31.61
CA GLY A 23 -10.74 5.15 -31.34
C GLY A 23 -9.99 4.97 -30.03
N CYS A 24 -8.91 4.19 -30.06
CA CYS A 24 -7.93 4.07 -28.99
C CYS A 24 -7.10 5.35 -29.05
N GLY A 25 -7.56 6.41 -28.36
CA GLY A 25 -6.66 7.47 -27.93
C GLY A 25 -5.53 6.80 -27.18
N THR A 26 -4.39 6.64 -27.85
CA THR A 26 -3.22 5.98 -27.28
C THR A 26 -2.81 6.85 -26.09
N PRO A 27 -2.85 6.35 -24.84
CA PRO A 27 -2.34 7.13 -23.74
C PRO A 27 -0.89 7.46 -24.07
N ASP A 28 -0.57 8.75 -24.10
CA ASP A 28 0.79 9.23 -24.28
C ASP A 28 1.72 8.40 -23.39
N PRO A 29 2.68 7.65 -23.97
CA PRO A 29 3.52 6.73 -23.21
C PRO A 29 4.29 7.45 -22.11
N GLU A 30 4.60 8.74 -22.27
CA GLU A 30 5.20 9.54 -21.20
C GLU A 30 4.25 9.80 -20.05
N ARG A 31 2.98 10.11 -20.35
CA ARG A 31 1.94 10.32 -19.33
C ARG A 31 1.64 9.03 -18.58
N ALA A 32 1.53 7.91 -19.29
CA ALA A 32 1.33 6.59 -18.70
C ALA A 32 2.55 6.13 -17.87
N ALA A 33 3.78 6.46 -18.31
CA ALA A 33 4.99 6.18 -17.54
C ALA A 33 5.07 7.02 -16.26
N ARG A 34 4.76 8.33 -16.34
CA ARG A 34 4.69 9.22 -15.17
C ARG A 34 3.59 8.80 -14.20
N GLU A 35 2.46 8.33 -14.70
CA GLU A 35 1.36 7.84 -13.88
C GLU A 35 1.71 6.52 -13.18
N LYS A 36 2.35 5.59 -13.89
CA LYS A 36 2.93 4.38 -13.26
C LYS A 36 4.00 4.71 -12.24
N GLU A 37 4.92 5.62 -12.56
CA GLU A 37 5.96 6.06 -11.62
C GLU A 37 5.36 6.77 -10.40
N ASN A 38 4.32 7.59 -10.59
CA ASN A 38 3.58 8.20 -9.50
C ASN A 38 2.89 7.16 -8.66
N VAL A 39 2.11 6.23 -9.23
CA VAL A 39 1.47 5.13 -8.50
C VAL A 39 2.51 4.30 -7.72
N GLN A 40 3.66 4.02 -8.33
CA GLN A 40 4.73 3.21 -7.74
C GLN A 40 5.56 3.96 -6.69
N ARG A 41 5.70 5.29 -6.81
CA ARG A 41 6.18 6.17 -5.73
C ARG A 41 5.16 6.31 -4.60
N THR A 42 3.90 6.05 -4.88
CA THR A 42 2.80 6.38 -3.99
C THR A 42 2.43 5.17 -3.14
N GLU A 43 2.47 3.95 -3.70
CA GLU A 43 2.48 2.70 -2.95
C GLU A 43 3.87 2.40 -2.36
N ARG A 44 4.44 3.37 -1.64
CA ARG A 44 5.58 3.06 -0.79
C ARG A 44 5.02 2.24 0.37
N ALA A 45 5.48 1.00 0.47
CA ALA A 45 5.43 0.22 1.70
C ALA A 45 6.85 0.22 2.26
N ALA A 46 7.02 0.66 3.50
CA ALA A 46 8.29 0.67 4.18
C ALA A 46 8.11 -0.08 5.49
N ALA A 47 9.09 -0.93 5.81
CA ALA A 47 9.08 -1.71 7.03
C ALA A 47 10.33 -1.40 7.86
N ARG A 48 10.15 -1.32 9.19
CA ARG A 48 11.24 -1.19 10.16
C ARG A 48 11.09 -2.22 11.27
N LEU A 49 12.21 -2.63 11.84
CA LEU A 49 12.28 -3.56 12.98
C LEU A 49 12.63 -2.79 14.24
N TYR A 50 11.93 -3.09 15.33
CA TYR A 50 12.12 -2.46 16.64
C TYR A 50 12.39 -3.52 17.70
N LYS A 51 13.45 -3.31 18.49
CA LYS A 51 13.77 -4.15 19.66
C LYS A 51 13.05 -3.62 20.90
N ARG A 52 11.72 -3.62 20.85
CA ARG A 52 10.83 -3.13 21.91
C ARG A 52 9.59 -4.03 22.04
N PRO A 53 8.94 -4.07 23.22
CA PRO A 53 7.70 -4.83 23.38
C PRO A 53 6.61 -4.38 22.41
N TYR A 54 5.81 -5.34 21.94
CA TYR A 54 4.71 -5.07 21.01
C TYR A 54 3.74 -4.00 21.52
N GLU A 55 3.33 -4.09 22.79
CA GLU A 55 2.42 -3.11 23.40
C GLU A 55 3.01 -1.69 23.38
N THR A 56 4.32 -1.55 23.63
CA THR A 56 4.99 -0.25 23.58
C THR A 56 4.95 0.34 22.17
N ILE A 57 5.20 -0.48 21.14
CA ILE A 57 5.10 -0.05 19.74
C ILE A 57 3.66 0.34 19.39
N TRP A 58 2.69 -0.48 19.80
CA TRP A 58 1.28 -0.27 19.51
C TRP A 58 0.76 1.05 20.12
N THR A 59 1.02 1.27 21.41
CA THR A 59 0.64 2.51 22.09
C THR A 59 1.34 3.74 21.47
N ALA A 60 2.62 3.62 21.10
CA ALA A 60 3.34 4.71 20.46
C ALA A 60 2.78 5.06 19.06
N LEU A 61 2.33 4.07 18.28
CA LEU A 61 1.67 4.31 16.99
C LEU A 61 0.33 5.05 17.16
N LEU A 62 -0.49 4.63 18.13
CA LEU A 62 -1.75 5.32 18.44
C LEU A 62 -1.51 6.76 18.92
N ALA A 63 -0.52 6.97 19.77
CA ALA A 63 -0.14 8.32 20.22
C ALA A 63 0.32 9.20 19.04
N SER A 64 1.13 8.65 18.13
CA SER A 64 1.61 9.37 16.93
C SER A 64 0.44 9.72 15.99
N ALA A 65 -0.53 8.80 15.83
CA ALA A 65 -1.74 9.07 15.06
C ALA A 65 -2.57 10.21 15.66
N ALA A 66 -2.74 10.21 16.99
CA ALA A 66 -3.48 11.24 17.72
C ALA A 66 -2.80 12.62 17.62
N GLU A 67 -1.49 12.72 17.83
CA GLU A 67 -0.71 13.96 17.71
C GLU A 67 -0.82 14.58 16.32
N ARG A 68 -0.89 13.74 15.29
CA ARG A 68 -1.06 14.14 13.89
C ARG A 68 -2.51 14.35 13.47
N LYS A 69 -3.47 14.21 14.40
CA LYS A 69 -4.91 14.33 14.14
C LYS A 69 -5.38 13.41 13.00
N LEU A 70 -4.79 12.21 12.92
CA LEU A 70 -5.22 11.18 11.98
C LEU A 70 -6.46 10.49 12.54
N ASN A 71 -7.45 10.25 11.67
CA ASN A 71 -8.65 9.52 12.05
C ASN A 71 -8.35 8.03 12.05
N VAL A 72 -8.55 7.37 13.19
CA VAL A 72 -8.44 5.91 13.28
C VAL A 72 -9.71 5.29 12.68
N VAL A 73 -9.56 4.52 11.61
CA VAL A 73 -10.66 3.79 10.97
C VAL A 73 -10.80 2.39 11.55
N GLU A 74 -9.67 1.73 11.74
CA GLU A 74 -9.59 0.39 12.31
C GLU A 74 -8.36 0.30 13.22
N ALA A 75 -8.50 -0.31 14.38
CA ALA A 75 -7.40 -0.58 15.29
C ALA A 75 -7.64 -1.91 16.01
N ASP A 76 -7.03 -2.96 15.51
CA ASP A 76 -7.05 -4.28 16.12
C ASP A 76 -5.65 -4.69 16.57
N ALA A 77 -5.39 -4.55 17.87
CA ALA A 77 -4.12 -4.91 18.49
C ALA A 77 -3.83 -6.41 18.43
N LYS A 78 -4.86 -7.27 18.31
CA LYS A 78 -4.68 -8.72 18.26
C LYS A 78 -4.16 -9.19 16.92
N THR A 79 -4.67 -8.61 15.83
CA THR A 79 -4.23 -8.89 14.46
C THR A 79 -3.10 -7.99 14.00
N GLY A 80 -2.84 -6.90 14.73
CA GLY A 80 -1.79 -5.93 14.42
C GLY A 80 -2.13 -5.03 13.25
N VAL A 81 -3.42 -4.81 12.99
CA VAL A 81 -3.93 -3.97 11.90
C VAL A 81 -4.35 -2.62 12.45
N LEU A 82 -3.78 -1.55 11.89
CA LEU A 82 -4.15 -0.17 12.18
C LEU A 82 -4.37 0.57 10.86
N GLU A 83 -5.60 0.96 10.57
CA GLU A 83 -5.97 1.79 9.42
C GLU A 83 -6.24 3.22 9.87
N LEU A 84 -5.54 4.18 9.26
CA LEU A 84 -5.69 5.60 9.53
C LEU A 84 -6.15 6.34 8.27
N ARG A 85 -6.83 7.47 8.48
CA ARG A 85 -7.20 8.41 7.42
C ARG A 85 -6.75 9.83 7.72
N HIS A 86 -6.23 10.50 6.69
CA HIS A 86 -5.90 11.92 6.71
C HIS A 86 -6.83 12.70 5.77
N GLY A 87 -7.14 13.96 6.11
CA GLY A 87 -7.65 14.93 5.15
C GLY A 87 -9.09 14.70 4.67
N VAL A 88 -9.89 13.94 5.42
CA VAL A 88 -11.32 13.78 5.14
C VAL A 88 -11.99 15.13 5.25
N SER A 89 -12.48 15.67 4.13
CA SER A 89 -13.19 16.95 4.05
C SER A 89 -14.36 16.81 3.08
N ALA A 90 -15.24 17.81 3.00
CA ALA A 90 -16.41 17.76 2.11
C ALA A 90 -16.06 17.52 0.62
N THR A 91 -14.82 17.79 0.21
CA THR A 91 -14.36 17.70 -1.18
C THR A 91 -13.19 16.72 -1.39
N SER A 92 -12.69 16.05 -0.35
CA SER A 92 -11.58 15.10 -0.45
C SER A 92 -11.90 13.79 0.25
N VAL A 93 -11.71 12.69 -0.49
CA VAL A 93 -11.82 11.32 0.05
C VAL A 93 -10.66 11.00 1.00
N GLY A 94 -9.69 11.90 1.11
CA GLY A 94 -8.55 11.80 2.01
C GLY A 94 -7.50 10.78 1.56
N GLU A 95 -6.56 10.51 2.44
CA GLU A 95 -5.52 9.51 2.24
C GLU A 95 -5.70 8.39 3.23
N ARG A 96 -5.49 7.14 2.78
CA ARG A 96 -5.50 5.96 3.62
C ARG A 96 -4.06 5.58 3.97
N ILE A 97 -3.84 5.25 5.22
CA ILE A 97 -2.55 4.80 5.74
C ILE A 97 -2.80 3.46 6.43
N ASP A 98 -2.27 2.39 5.84
CA ASP A 98 -2.36 1.05 6.39
C ASP A 98 -1.08 0.76 7.17
N ILE A 99 -1.23 0.38 8.44
CA ILE A 99 -0.13 0.03 9.32
C ILE A 99 -0.30 -1.42 9.76
N ARG A 100 0.74 -2.23 9.58
CA ARG A 100 0.81 -3.59 10.10
C ARG A 100 1.92 -3.72 11.13
N VAL A 101 1.58 -4.28 12.28
CA VAL A 101 2.49 -4.55 13.38
C VAL A 101 2.54 -6.05 13.59
N SER A 102 3.72 -6.66 13.49
CA SER A 102 3.88 -8.10 13.69
C SER A 102 5.09 -8.42 14.57
N ARG A 103 4.98 -9.49 15.35
CA ARG A 103 6.11 -10.03 16.12
C ARG A 103 6.98 -10.88 15.19
N THR A 104 8.29 -10.79 15.34
CA THR A 104 9.26 -11.62 14.63
C THR A 104 9.79 -12.72 15.55
N VAL A 105 10.50 -13.70 14.96
CA VAL A 105 11.10 -14.81 15.71
C VAL A 105 12.15 -14.35 16.72
N ASP A 106 12.82 -13.23 16.48
CA ASP A 106 13.91 -12.69 17.32
C ASP A 106 13.40 -11.78 18.46
N ALA A 107 12.13 -11.92 18.85
CA ALA A 107 11.44 -11.03 19.79
C ALA A 107 11.43 -9.53 19.39
N ALA A 108 11.82 -9.20 18.14
CA ALA A 108 11.66 -7.87 17.59
C ALA A 108 10.24 -7.67 17.02
N VAL A 109 9.81 -6.42 16.90
CA VAL A 109 8.53 -6.04 16.32
C VAL A 109 8.76 -5.39 14.96
N ARG A 110 8.13 -5.92 13.92
CA ARG A 110 8.11 -5.34 12.58
C ARG A 110 6.92 -4.41 12.44
N VAL A 111 7.18 -3.19 12.00
CA VAL A 111 6.14 -2.21 11.65
C VAL A 111 6.26 -1.92 10.17
N GLU A 112 5.20 -2.19 9.41
CA GLU A 112 5.06 -1.81 8.01
C GLU A 112 4.04 -0.68 7.90
N ILE A 113 4.39 0.37 7.17
CA ILE A 113 3.53 1.52 6.89
C ILE A 113 3.38 1.64 5.38
N ARG A 114 2.14 1.59 4.92
CA ARG A 114 1.76 1.79 3.52
C ARG A 114 0.82 2.99 3.43
N SER A 115 1.17 3.95 2.59
CA SER A 115 0.27 5.06 2.28
C SER A 115 -0.36 4.81 0.91
N ARG A 116 -1.66 5.08 0.80
CA ARG A 116 -2.43 5.02 -0.45
C ARG A 116 -3.29 6.28 -0.53
N PRO A 117 -2.97 7.26 -1.37
CA PRO A 117 -3.85 8.38 -1.63
C PRO A 117 -5.05 7.87 -2.43
N LEU A 118 -6.23 8.26 -1.99
CA LEU A 118 -7.48 7.75 -2.55
C LEU A 118 -8.08 8.64 -3.63
N LEU A 119 -7.48 9.82 -3.91
CA LEU A 119 -7.71 10.80 -4.98
C LEU A 119 -7.35 12.18 -4.40
N SER A 120 -6.11 12.64 -4.58
CA SER A 120 -5.67 13.98 -4.12
C SER A 120 -5.10 14.79 -5.28
N LEU A 121 -5.49 16.07 -5.35
CA LEU A 121 -4.90 17.07 -6.26
C LEU A 121 -3.53 17.58 -5.78
N SER A 122 -3.19 17.34 -4.50
CA SER A 122 -1.90 17.67 -3.90
C SER A 122 -1.07 16.41 -3.66
N SER A 123 0.25 16.57 -3.66
CA SER A 123 1.15 15.48 -3.26
C SER A 123 0.91 15.11 -1.79
N PRO A 124 0.65 13.82 -1.49
CA PRO A 124 0.41 13.39 -0.12
C PRO A 124 1.65 13.62 0.76
N PRO A 125 1.49 13.93 2.06
CA PRO A 125 2.60 13.93 2.99
C PRO A 125 3.31 12.57 3.01
N ASP A 126 4.63 12.57 3.27
CA ASP A 126 5.39 11.33 3.44
C ASP A 126 5.08 10.70 4.81
N TRP A 127 3.93 10.05 4.91
CA TRP A 127 3.45 9.43 6.15
C TRP A 127 4.41 8.41 6.73
N GLN A 128 5.16 7.71 5.89
CA GLN A 128 6.13 6.73 6.35
C GLN A 128 7.23 7.43 7.14
N ARG A 129 7.84 8.47 6.55
CA ARG A 129 8.89 9.23 7.22
C ARG A 129 8.39 9.86 8.51
N LEU A 130 7.19 10.45 8.46
CA LEU A 130 6.59 11.14 9.60
C LEU A 130 6.27 10.18 10.76
N LEU A 131 5.55 9.08 10.49
CA LEU A 131 5.14 8.13 11.52
C LEU A 131 6.31 7.31 12.06
N PHE A 132 7.28 6.94 11.22
CA PHE A 132 8.49 6.29 11.73
C PHE A 132 9.34 7.24 12.58
N GLY A 133 9.44 8.52 12.20
CA GLY A 133 10.15 9.52 13.00
C GLY A 133 9.53 9.70 14.39
N ASP A 134 8.21 9.77 14.47
CA ASP A 134 7.52 9.87 15.77
C ASP A 134 7.69 8.61 16.59
N LEU A 135 7.55 7.44 15.96
CA LEU A 135 7.72 6.16 16.63
C LEU A 135 9.12 6.05 17.23
N GLU A 136 10.16 6.38 16.47
CA GLU A 136 11.55 6.39 16.94
C GLU A 136 11.75 7.29 18.15
N GLN A 137 11.15 8.48 18.16
CA GLN A 137 11.22 9.38 19.31
C GLN A 137 10.52 8.80 20.54
N LYS A 138 9.35 8.19 20.36
CA LYS A 138 8.55 7.65 21.47
C LYS A 138 9.11 6.36 22.05
N VAL A 139 9.83 5.57 21.26
CA VAL A 139 10.38 4.27 21.69
C VAL A 139 11.89 4.32 21.97
N ALA A 140 12.51 5.48 21.77
CA ALA A 140 13.89 5.72 22.14
C ALA A 140 14.11 5.40 23.64
N PRO A 141 15.25 4.81 24.00
CA PRO A 141 15.58 4.64 25.42
C PRO A 141 15.61 6.02 26.07
N ARG A 142 14.90 6.17 27.21
CA ARG A 142 15.02 7.37 28.05
C ARG A 142 16.49 7.52 28.41
N ARG A 143 17.11 8.60 27.93
CA ARG A 143 18.41 9.01 28.44
C ARG A 143 18.09 9.75 29.73
N ASP A 144 18.25 9.06 30.85
CA ASP A 144 18.24 9.72 32.15
C ASP A 144 19.45 10.67 32.17
N PRO A 145 19.25 11.96 32.53
CA PRO A 145 20.32 12.95 32.60
C PRO A 145 21.31 12.68 33.75
#